data_AF-A0A7S1XS54-F1
#
_entry.id   AF-A0A7S1XS54-F1
#
_cell.length_a   1.000
_cell.length_b   1.000
_cell.length_c   1.000
_cell.angle_alpha   90.00
_cell.angle_beta   90.00
_cell.angle_gamma   90.00
#
_symmetry.space_group_name_H-M   'P 1'
#
loop_
_entity.id
_entity.type
_entity.pdbx_description
1 polymer ?
#
loop_
_entity_poly.entity_id
_entity_poly.type
_entity_poly.pdbx_seq_one_letter_code
_entity_poly.pdbx_strand_id
1 'polypeptide(L)'
;ALLTVTARASSSGYASEHDASCFECGEPGEVLLCETCPRVYHTEVFERAKDKGMRKCTNPLPMTKMPEEHWQCQRCKDKEMCSVCKREGASMRCAQCWRRLHKPCMVWESVEPKSTWLCPFCQEASGVNKIYSSRLIKERRPKWDAVKKQVAPAPGIAPTVKQLLVSWKGRSFRHLAWINREHMQQLSAPKLRNFERANPFSAQVDEGAVEEDLEYHNINNTWLQPHRVIGAKWRCLDGINDKRFLLVKWRGLNYDDVTWEDEEELKEDQELIAEFDKRCVKFTGHDLRPSGLGRHKTFRPFEADPEFVPEGLKLHDYQLEGVNWLRQAWWNNTSVILADEMGLGKTIQSATFARSIL
;
A
#
# COMPACT_ATOMS: atom_id res chain seq x y z
N ALA A 1 9.29 -26.00 43.85
CA ALA A 1 8.50 -24.78 44.06
C ALA A 1 8.64 -23.93 42.80
N LEU A 2 7.69 -24.09 41.87
CA LEU A 2 7.57 -23.28 40.65
C LEU A 2 6.82 -22.00 41.02
N LEU A 3 7.50 -20.87 41.08
CA LEU A 3 6.86 -19.57 41.28
C LEU A 3 6.27 -19.13 39.94
N THR A 4 4.98 -19.40 39.76
CA THR A 4 4.15 -18.76 38.73
C THR A 4 3.91 -17.32 39.17
N VAL A 5 4.73 -16.38 38.68
CA VAL A 5 4.45 -14.95 38.86
C VAL A 5 3.51 -14.52 37.75
N THR A 6 2.22 -14.59 38.05
CA THR A 6 1.18 -13.89 37.29
C THR A 6 1.38 -12.39 37.55
N ALA A 7 2.00 -11.68 36.61
CA ALA A 7 1.95 -10.22 36.59
C ALA A 7 0.47 -9.83 36.40
N ARG A 8 -0.10 -9.21 37.44
CA ARG A 8 -1.44 -8.65 37.43
C ARG A 8 -1.55 -7.67 36.26
N ALA A 9 -2.48 -7.95 35.34
CA ALA A 9 -2.97 -6.94 34.42
C ALA A 9 -3.57 -5.81 35.26
N SER A 10 -2.90 -4.66 35.31
CA SER A 10 -3.49 -3.43 35.80
C SER A 10 -4.64 -3.07 34.86
N SER A 11 -5.80 -2.84 35.45
CA SER A 11 -7.06 -2.53 34.78
C SER A 11 -6.98 -1.19 34.05
N SER A 12 -6.49 -1.19 32.81
CA SER A 12 -6.89 -0.21 31.80
C SER A 12 -7.11 -0.96 30.49
N GLY A 13 -8.35 -0.93 30.01
CA GLY A 13 -8.83 -1.84 28.98
C GLY A 13 -8.21 -1.57 27.62
N TYR A 14 -7.20 -2.35 27.24
CA TYR A 14 -6.78 -2.57 25.85
C TYR A 14 -6.15 -3.96 25.74
N ALA A 15 -6.99 -4.99 25.53
CA ALA A 15 -6.51 -6.30 25.14
C ALA A 15 -6.24 -6.32 23.63
N SER A 16 -5.12 -5.75 23.19
CA SER A 16 -4.51 -6.16 21.93
C SER A 16 -3.69 -7.42 22.22
N GLU A 17 -4.04 -8.56 21.64
CA GLU A 17 -3.29 -9.80 21.82
C GLU A 17 -1.81 -9.60 21.49
N HIS A 18 -0.93 -9.76 22.48
CA HIS A 18 0.51 -9.75 22.30
C HIS A 18 0.97 -11.00 21.53
N ASP A 19 2.09 -10.89 20.80
CA ASP A 19 2.66 -11.99 20.03
C ASP A 19 2.97 -13.19 20.92
N ALA A 20 2.68 -14.41 20.43
CA ALA A 20 2.90 -15.66 21.19
C ALA A 20 4.37 -16.10 21.30
N SER A 21 5.28 -15.42 20.58
CA SER A 21 6.70 -15.78 20.53
C SER A 21 7.61 -14.56 20.59
N CYS A 22 8.82 -14.76 21.13
CA CYS A 22 9.79 -13.70 21.34
C CYS A 22 10.16 -13.00 20.02
N PHE A 23 10.04 -11.68 19.99
CA PHE A 23 10.25 -10.88 18.78
C PHE A 23 11.66 -11.02 18.17
N GLU A 24 12.69 -11.27 18.98
CA GLU A 24 14.08 -11.33 18.52
C GLU A 24 14.50 -12.72 18.00
N CYS A 25 13.92 -13.81 18.52
CA CYS A 25 14.32 -15.17 18.13
C CYS A 25 13.19 -16.05 17.58
N GLY A 26 11.93 -15.61 17.67
CA GLY A 26 10.76 -16.32 17.15
C GLY A 26 10.36 -17.57 17.95
N GLU A 27 11.03 -17.83 19.07
CA GLU A 27 10.76 -19.00 19.93
C GLU A 27 9.77 -18.63 21.04
N PRO A 28 8.91 -19.57 21.48
CA PRO A 28 8.06 -19.40 22.65
C PRO A 28 8.88 -19.54 23.95
N GLY A 29 8.44 -18.88 25.03
CA GLY A 29 9.12 -18.93 26.33
C GLY A 29 8.52 -17.98 27.35
N GLU A 30 9.17 -17.83 28.51
CA GLU A 30 8.83 -16.76 29.45
C GLU A 30 9.20 -15.40 28.86
N VAL A 31 8.20 -14.54 28.73
CA VAL A 31 8.32 -13.28 27.99
C VAL A 31 7.79 -12.08 28.77
N LEU A 32 8.47 -10.96 28.61
CA LEU A 32 8.09 -9.60 29.01
C LEU A 32 7.26 -8.97 27.88
N LEU A 33 6.07 -8.49 28.25
CA LEU A 33 5.13 -7.81 27.35
C LEU A 33 5.47 -6.32 27.29
N CYS A 34 5.56 -5.75 26.09
CA CYS A 34 5.66 -4.30 25.93
C CYS A 34 4.27 -3.67 26.05
N GLU A 35 4.13 -2.61 26.85
CA GLU A 35 2.82 -1.94 27.02
C GLU A 35 2.38 -1.09 25.82
N THR A 36 3.31 -0.77 24.93
CA THR A 36 3.08 0.17 23.82
C THR A 36 3.12 -0.49 22.45
N CYS A 37 3.35 -1.80 22.38
CA CYS A 37 3.31 -2.57 21.14
C CYS A 37 3.06 -4.05 21.44
N PRO A 38 2.54 -4.84 20.50
CA PRO A 38 2.22 -6.26 20.71
C PRO A 38 3.45 -7.17 20.90
N ARG A 39 4.68 -6.64 20.87
CA ARG A 39 5.90 -7.44 20.94
C ARG A 39 6.16 -7.97 22.35
N VAL A 40 6.71 -9.18 22.39
CA VAL A 40 7.15 -9.84 23.61
C VAL A 40 8.64 -10.21 23.52
N TYR A 41 9.34 -10.20 24.65
CA TYR A 41 10.81 -10.42 24.72
C TYR A 41 11.14 -11.38 25.84
N HIS A 42 12.15 -12.24 25.71
CA HIS A 42 12.51 -13.16 26.81
C HIS A 42 12.93 -12.43 28.10
N THR A 43 12.48 -12.95 29.25
CA THR A 43 12.80 -12.46 30.59
C THR A 43 14.22 -12.82 31.05
N GLU A 44 14.73 -13.97 30.59
CA GLU A 44 16.04 -14.50 31.00
C GLU A 44 16.94 -14.86 29.81
N VAL A 45 18.25 -14.89 30.06
CA VAL A 45 19.27 -15.34 29.11
C VAL A 45 19.28 -16.88 29.12
N PHE A 46 18.76 -17.51 28.07
CA PHE A 46 19.02 -18.94 27.86
C PHE A 46 20.46 -19.14 27.35
N GLU A 47 21.34 -19.61 28.22
CA GLU A 47 22.61 -20.18 27.81
C GLU A 47 22.47 -21.62 27.29
N ARG A 48 23.38 -21.96 26.39
CA ARG A 48 23.32 -23.07 25.45
C ARG A 48 23.44 -24.43 26.16
N ALA A 49 22.39 -25.25 26.17
CA ALA A 49 22.57 -26.70 26.22
C ALA A 49 23.01 -27.16 24.82
N LYS A 50 24.21 -27.74 24.70
CA LYS A 50 24.86 -28.08 23.42
C LYS A 50 24.07 -29.06 22.53
N ASP A 51 23.00 -29.68 23.03
CA ASP A 51 22.42 -30.87 22.40
C ASP A 51 21.06 -30.67 21.69
N LYS A 52 20.47 -29.46 21.66
CA LYS A 52 19.08 -29.28 21.18
C LYS A 52 18.80 -28.17 20.15
N GLY A 53 19.78 -27.71 19.37
CA GLY A 53 19.51 -26.99 18.11
C GLY A 53 18.74 -25.65 18.16
N MET A 54 18.45 -25.07 19.34
CA MET A 54 17.74 -23.79 19.46
C MET A 54 18.65 -22.58 19.16
N ARG A 55 18.17 -21.60 18.39
CA ARG A 55 18.91 -20.37 18.04
C ARG A 55 18.98 -19.39 19.23
N LYS A 56 20.14 -18.74 19.40
CA LYS A 56 20.42 -17.77 20.47
C LYS A 56 19.64 -16.47 20.23
N CYS A 57 18.91 -15.97 21.24
CA CYS A 57 18.32 -14.63 21.22
C CYS A 57 19.43 -13.58 21.39
N THR A 58 19.64 -12.71 20.39
CA THR A 58 20.82 -11.84 20.27
C THR A 58 20.68 -10.46 20.90
N ASN A 59 19.54 -10.15 21.52
CA ASN A 59 19.32 -8.86 22.17
C ASN A 59 18.64 -9.03 23.54
N PRO A 60 19.32 -9.63 24.53
CA PRO A 60 18.81 -9.70 25.88
C PRO A 60 18.83 -8.30 26.49
N LEU A 61 17.75 -7.90 27.17
CA LEU A 61 17.90 -6.89 28.20
C LEU A 61 18.48 -7.61 29.42
N PRO A 62 19.72 -7.34 29.83
CA PRO A 62 20.23 -7.85 31.09
C PRO A 62 19.51 -7.08 32.20
N MET A 63 18.30 -7.50 32.56
CA MET A 63 17.58 -6.90 33.68
C MET A 63 18.09 -7.56 34.95
N THR A 64 18.97 -6.85 35.67
CA THR A 64 19.44 -7.26 37.01
C THR A 64 18.31 -7.23 38.05
N LYS A 65 17.17 -6.59 37.74
CA LYS A 65 15.91 -6.65 38.49
C LYS A 65 14.71 -6.55 37.53
N MET A 66 13.66 -7.32 37.79
CA MET A 66 12.39 -7.16 37.08
C MET A 66 11.81 -5.75 37.34
N PRO A 67 11.25 -5.08 36.32
CA PRO A 67 10.60 -3.79 36.50
C PRO A 67 9.35 -3.96 37.36
N GLU A 68 9.23 -3.15 38.41
CA GLU A 68 8.22 -3.36 39.45
C GLU A 68 6.79 -3.06 38.97
N GLU A 69 6.57 -2.05 38.12
CA GLU A 69 5.39 -1.93 37.23
C GLU A 69 5.74 -1.05 36.00
N HIS A 70 5.14 -1.35 34.84
CA HIS A 70 5.28 -0.67 33.54
C HIS A 70 6.62 -0.82 32.80
N TRP A 71 6.63 -1.65 31.74
CA TRP A 71 7.82 -1.89 30.91
C TRP A 71 7.58 -1.59 29.43
N GLN A 72 8.49 -0.80 28.84
CA GLN A 72 8.54 -0.52 27.41
C GLN A 72 9.83 -1.07 26.84
N CYS A 73 9.74 -1.80 25.72
CA CYS A 73 10.94 -2.31 25.05
C CYS A 73 11.81 -1.15 24.53
N GLN A 74 13.12 -1.37 24.39
CA GLN A 74 14.05 -0.33 23.93
C GLN A 74 13.62 0.29 22.59
N ARG A 75 12.98 -0.48 21.70
CA ARG A 75 12.46 0.02 20.41
C ARG A 75 11.24 0.96 20.57
N CYS A 76 10.49 0.82 21.66
CA CYS A 76 9.42 1.75 22.03
C CYS A 76 9.93 2.92 22.87
N LYS A 77 11.04 2.78 23.60
CA LYS A 77 11.73 3.90 24.27
C LYS A 77 12.42 4.82 23.26
N ASP A 78 13.00 4.25 22.21
CA ASP A 78 13.73 4.96 21.15
C ASP A 78 12.79 5.64 20.11
N LYS A 79 11.56 6.01 20.50
CA LYS A 79 10.50 6.53 19.62
C LYS A 79 10.87 7.81 18.86
N GLU A 80 12.00 8.45 19.15
CA GLU A 80 12.47 9.65 18.43
C GLU A 80 13.89 9.51 17.87
N MET A 81 14.51 8.32 17.96
CA MET A 81 15.87 8.10 17.49
C MET A 81 15.92 7.59 16.05
N CYS A 82 16.83 8.16 15.27
CA CYS A 82 17.14 7.70 13.92
C CYS A 82 17.81 6.33 13.96
N SER A 83 17.24 5.37 13.24
CA SER A 83 17.73 3.99 13.16
C SER A 83 19.08 3.87 12.45
N VAL A 84 19.46 4.87 11.64
CA VAL A 84 20.75 4.92 10.92
C VAL A 84 21.82 5.64 11.73
N CYS A 85 21.59 6.91 12.11
CA CYS A 85 22.61 7.73 12.77
C CYS A 85 22.57 7.70 14.30
N LYS A 86 21.54 7.07 14.90
CA LYS A 86 21.33 6.93 16.35
C LYS A 86 21.20 8.27 17.11
N ARG A 87 20.78 9.34 16.42
CA ARG A 87 20.49 10.65 17.02
C ARG A 87 19.00 10.90 17.11
N GLU A 88 18.57 11.70 18.08
CA GLU A 88 17.18 12.11 18.29
C GLU A 88 16.64 13.02 17.16
N GLY A 89 15.33 13.29 17.16
CA GLY A 89 14.66 14.15 16.17
C GLY A 89 14.28 13.44 14.86
N ALA A 90 14.22 12.10 14.85
CA ALA A 90 13.79 11.34 13.67
C ALA A 90 12.25 11.34 13.54
N SER A 91 11.74 12.21 12.68
CA SER A 91 10.29 12.39 12.45
C SER A 91 9.67 11.33 11.55
N MET A 92 10.46 10.70 10.69
CA MET A 92 9.99 9.77 9.69
C MET A 92 9.71 8.39 10.26
N ARG A 93 8.54 7.81 10.04
CA ARG A 93 8.20 6.46 10.51
C ARG A 93 7.93 5.52 9.34
N CYS A 94 8.53 4.33 9.39
CA CYS A 94 8.23 3.24 8.45
C CYS A 94 6.84 2.65 8.73
N ALA A 95 6.04 2.41 7.70
CA ALA A 95 4.71 1.80 7.83
C ALA A 95 4.72 0.29 8.16
N GLN A 96 5.86 -0.40 8.00
CA GLN A 96 5.98 -1.85 8.25
C GLN A 96 6.92 -2.21 9.39
N CYS A 97 7.65 -1.25 9.96
CA CYS A 97 8.52 -1.54 11.08
C CYS A 97 8.67 -0.35 12.01
N TRP A 98 9.29 -0.58 13.16
CA TRP A 98 9.54 0.41 14.19
C TRP A 98 10.59 1.47 13.81
N ARG A 99 11.29 1.32 12.68
CA ARG A 99 12.41 2.21 12.32
C ARG A 99 11.92 3.61 12.01
N ARG A 100 12.62 4.58 12.60
CA ARG A 100 12.51 5.99 12.26
C ARG A 100 13.81 6.53 11.68
N LEU A 101 13.72 7.51 10.79
CA LEU A 101 14.86 8.03 10.04
C LEU A 101 14.85 9.57 10.02
N HIS A 102 16.01 10.21 9.87
CA HIS A 102 16.01 11.61 9.45
C HIS A 102 15.88 11.68 7.93
N LYS A 103 15.22 12.71 7.40
CA LYS A 103 15.18 12.99 5.95
C LYS A 103 16.60 13.00 5.32
N PRO A 104 17.62 13.64 5.94
CA PRO A 104 19.01 13.56 5.47
C PRO A 104 19.71 12.20 5.64
N CYS A 105 19.19 11.31 6.50
CA CYS A 105 19.73 9.95 6.67
C CYS A 105 19.18 8.98 5.62
N MET A 106 18.35 9.46 4.68
CA MET A 106 17.92 8.71 3.52
C MET A 106 18.87 8.99 2.34
N VAL A 107 19.21 7.95 1.58
CA VAL A 107 20.13 8.03 0.43
C VAL A 107 19.42 8.51 -0.85
N TRP A 108 18.14 8.92 -0.78
CA TRP A 108 17.34 9.24 -1.95
C TRP A 108 16.77 10.65 -1.90
N GLU A 109 16.84 11.34 -3.04
CA GLU A 109 16.27 12.67 -3.24
C GLU A 109 14.75 12.64 -3.08
N SER A 110 14.29 13.37 -2.07
CA SER A 110 13.07 14.20 -2.09
C SER A 110 11.77 13.57 -2.61
N VAL A 111 11.31 12.47 -2.03
CA VAL A 111 9.86 12.25 -1.93
C VAL A 111 9.48 12.50 -0.49
N GLU A 112 8.54 13.40 -0.24
CA GLU A 112 7.99 13.55 1.09
C GLU A 112 7.37 12.22 1.53
N PRO A 113 7.76 11.71 2.70
CA PRO A 113 7.52 10.28 2.94
C PRO A 113 6.10 10.13 3.42
N LYS A 114 5.30 9.54 2.55
CA LYS A 114 3.87 9.35 2.77
C LYS A 114 3.64 8.39 3.94
N SER A 115 2.44 8.32 4.48
CA SER A 115 2.15 7.51 5.67
C SER A 115 2.28 6.00 5.46
N THR A 116 2.23 5.53 4.21
CA THR A 116 2.54 4.15 3.81
C THR A 116 4.02 3.90 3.54
N TRP A 117 4.87 4.93 3.65
CA TRP A 117 6.28 4.87 3.30
C TRP A 117 7.03 3.75 4.04
N LEU A 118 7.97 3.12 3.34
CA LEU A 118 8.85 2.12 3.91
C LEU A 118 10.26 2.65 4.07
N CYS A 119 10.86 2.34 5.22
CA CYS A 119 12.30 2.52 5.35
C CYS A 119 13.03 1.69 4.28
N PRO A 120 14.24 2.12 3.86
CA PRO A 120 15.02 1.42 2.84
C PRO A 120 15.13 -0.07 3.07
N PHE A 121 15.24 -0.50 4.32
CA PHE A 121 15.33 -1.92 4.68
C PHE A 121 14.02 -2.72 4.50
N CYS A 122 12.86 -2.12 4.79
CA CYS A 122 11.57 -2.77 4.55
C CYS A 122 11.25 -2.78 3.05
N GLN A 123 11.70 -1.75 2.34
CA GLN A 123 11.60 -1.65 0.90
C GLN A 123 12.49 -2.69 0.21
N GLU A 124 13.72 -2.86 0.70
CA GLU A 124 14.64 -3.94 0.32
C GLU A 124 14.04 -5.32 0.62
N ALA A 125 13.45 -5.51 1.81
CA ALA A 125 12.80 -6.76 2.19
C ALA A 125 11.61 -7.09 1.30
N SER A 126 10.88 -6.08 0.81
CA SER A 126 9.80 -6.27 -0.18
C SER A 126 10.35 -6.74 -1.53
N GLY A 127 11.57 -6.31 -1.87
CA GLY A 127 12.25 -6.65 -3.10
C GLY A 127 11.76 -5.83 -4.30
N VAL A 128 12.65 -5.70 -5.28
CA VAL A 128 12.37 -4.97 -6.52
C VAL A 128 11.47 -5.81 -7.42
N ASN A 129 10.41 -5.20 -7.96
CA ASN A 129 9.55 -5.80 -8.97
C ASN A 129 10.12 -5.57 -10.37
N LYS A 130 10.24 -4.33 -10.84
CA LYS A 130 10.74 -4.00 -12.19
C LYS A 130 11.55 -2.71 -12.21
N ILE A 131 12.50 -2.60 -13.15
CA ILE A 131 13.22 -1.37 -13.50
C ILE A 131 12.54 -0.75 -14.73
N TYR A 132 12.21 0.55 -14.68
CA TYR A 132 11.49 1.26 -15.76
C TYR A 132 12.36 2.20 -16.56
N SER A 133 13.29 2.89 -15.89
CA SER A 133 14.11 3.92 -16.51
C SER A 133 15.45 4.04 -15.77
N SER A 134 16.41 4.71 -16.41
CA SER A 134 17.67 5.11 -15.80
C SER A 134 18.01 6.54 -16.16
N ARG A 135 18.58 7.29 -15.22
CA ARG A 135 19.07 8.66 -15.43
C ARG A 135 20.46 8.84 -14.86
N LEU A 136 21.22 9.80 -15.40
CA LEU A 136 22.44 10.29 -14.78
C LEU A 136 22.15 11.59 -14.04
N ILE A 137 22.54 11.67 -12.78
CA ILE A 137 22.47 12.90 -12.01
C ILE A 137 23.89 13.38 -11.69
N LYS A 138 24.07 14.71 -11.60
CA LYS A 138 25.30 15.28 -11.04
C LYS A 138 25.30 14.99 -9.53
N GLU A 139 26.35 14.33 -9.03
CA GLU A 139 26.44 13.89 -7.63
C GLU A 139 26.36 15.10 -6.67
N ARG A 140 25.17 15.35 -6.10
CA ARG A 140 25.03 16.24 -4.94
C ARG A 140 25.46 15.44 -3.71
N ARG A 141 26.75 15.50 -3.35
CA ARG A 141 27.25 14.85 -2.14
C ARG A 141 26.32 15.17 -0.96
N PRO A 142 25.89 14.17 -0.18
CA PRO A 142 25.21 14.44 1.08
C PRO A 142 26.08 15.36 1.94
N LYS A 143 25.51 16.43 2.50
CA LYS A 143 26.25 17.38 3.37
C LYS A 143 27.00 16.70 4.53
N TRP A 144 26.69 15.44 4.88
CA TRP A 144 27.32 14.70 5.97
C TRP A 144 28.62 13.98 5.57
N ASP A 145 28.88 13.72 4.28
CA ASP A 145 30.16 13.14 3.81
C ASP A 145 31.33 14.13 3.90
N ALA A 146 31.03 15.42 4.08
CA ALA A 146 32.03 16.45 4.37
C ALA A 146 32.84 16.19 5.66
N VAL A 147 32.39 15.25 6.51
CA VAL A 147 33.02 14.97 7.81
C VAL A 147 34.02 13.81 7.76
N LYS A 148 34.02 12.94 6.72
CA LYS A 148 34.83 11.69 6.81
C LYS A 148 35.82 11.37 5.70
N LYS A 149 35.80 11.99 4.50
CA LYS A 149 36.91 11.82 3.54
C LYS A 149 37.19 13.09 2.74
N GLN A 150 38.29 13.75 3.09
CA GLN A 150 38.95 14.76 2.25
C GLN A 150 39.59 14.06 1.04
N VAL A 151 38.80 13.75 0.02
CA VAL A 151 39.33 13.53 -1.32
C VAL A 151 38.67 14.56 -2.22
N ALA A 152 39.44 15.59 -2.57
CA ALA A 152 39.04 16.60 -3.53
C ALA A 152 38.81 15.93 -4.90
N PRO A 153 37.69 16.17 -5.58
CA PRO A 153 37.49 15.67 -6.93
C PRO A 153 38.51 16.29 -7.89
N ALA A 154 38.91 15.54 -8.91
CA ALA A 154 39.73 16.06 -10.00
C ALA A 154 39.05 17.26 -10.68
N PRO A 155 39.80 18.30 -11.09
CA PRO A 155 39.20 19.49 -11.68
C PRO A 155 38.57 19.16 -13.04
N GLY A 156 37.28 19.49 -13.20
CA GLY A 156 36.64 19.66 -14.51
C GLY A 156 35.44 18.76 -14.83
N ILE A 157 35.18 17.67 -14.10
CA ILE A 157 34.00 16.81 -14.36
C ILE A 157 33.32 16.51 -13.03
N ALA A 158 32.11 17.02 -12.84
CA ALA A 158 31.28 16.62 -11.70
C ALA A 158 30.99 15.12 -11.81
N PRO A 159 31.27 14.30 -10.79
CA PRO A 159 30.95 12.88 -10.84
C PRO A 159 29.45 12.71 -11.12
N THR A 160 29.12 11.92 -12.15
CA THR A 160 27.73 11.59 -12.48
C THR A 160 27.36 10.24 -11.90
N VAL A 161 26.27 10.18 -11.14
CA VAL A 161 25.75 8.95 -10.55
C VAL A 161 24.58 8.43 -11.39
N LYS A 162 24.63 7.14 -11.77
CA LYS A 162 23.52 6.46 -12.45
C LYS A 162 22.46 6.03 -11.43
N GLN A 163 21.26 6.56 -11.61
CA GLN A 163 20.05 6.17 -10.88
C GLN A 163 19.11 5.36 -11.77
N LEU A 164 18.32 4.49 -11.14
CA LEU A 164 17.37 3.59 -11.77
C LEU A 164 16.00 3.78 -11.11
N LEU A 165 14.96 3.99 -11.92
CA LEU A 165 13.59 4.08 -11.46
C LEU A 165 13.02 2.67 -11.30
N VAL A 166 12.62 2.30 -10.08
CA VAL A 166 12.15 0.95 -9.76
C VAL A 166 10.76 0.95 -9.16
N SER A 167 9.99 -0.10 -9.46
CA SER A 167 8.81 -0.49 -8.67
C SER A 167 9.14 -1.59 -7.67
N TRP A 168 8.37 -1.62 -6.60
CA TRP A 168 8.52 -2.56 -5.50
C TRP A 168 7.43 -3.62 -5.58
N LYS A 169 7.72 -4.83 -5.08
CA LYS A 169 6.69 -5.88 -5.03
C LYS A 169 5.59 -5.49 -4.04
N GLY A 170 4.33 -5.71 -4.42
CA GLY A 170 3.17 -5.44 -3.56
C GLY A 170 2.93 -3.95 -3.27
N ARG A 171 3.41 -3.05 -4.13
CA ARG A 171 3.34 -1.60 -3.98
C ARG A 171 2.83 -0.95 -5.27
N SER A 172 2.08 0.13 -5.12
CA SER A 172 1.54 0.87 -6.27
C SER A 172 2.62 1.69 -6.97
N PHE A 173 2.29 2.13 -8.18
CA PHE A 173 3.14 3.02 -8.96
C PHE A 173 3.32 4.41 -8.31
N ARG A 174 2.49 4.78 -7.34
CA ARG A 174 2.70 5.99 -6.51
C ARG A 174 3.94 5.88 -5.59
N HIS A 175 4.51 4.68 -5.43
CA HIS A 175 5.71 4.40 -4.61
C HIS A 175 6.96 4.11 -5.43
N LEU A 176 6.98 4.49 -6.71
CA LEU A 176 8.20 4.41 -7.52
C LEU A 176 9.32 5.22 -6.88
N ALA A 177 10.54 4.72 -6.97
CA ALA A 177 11.71 5.37 -6.38
C ALA A 177 12.91 5.30 -7.31
N TRP A 178 13.69 6.38 -7.32
CA TRP A 178 15.02 6.42 -7.94
C TRP A 178 16.05 5.86 -6.95
N ILE A 179 16.74 4.79 -7.35
CA ILE A 179 17.79 4.15 -6.55
C ILE A 179 19.11 4.15 -7.31
N ASN A 180 20.23 4.23 -6.59
CA ASN A 180 21.56 4.21 -7.20
C ASN A 180 21.85 2.84 -7.81
N ARG A 181 22.66 2.80 -8.88
CA ARG A 181 23.09 1.56 -9.53
C ARG A 181 23.71 0.57 -8.54
N GLU A 182 24.58 1.04 -7.65
CA GLU A 182 25.23 0.20 -6.62
C GLU A 182 24.22 -0.45 -5.68
N HIS A 183 23.21 0.31 -5.27
CA HIS A 183 22.13 -0.21 -4.43
C HIS A 183 21.27 -1.22 -5.18
N MET A 184 20.96 -0.96 -6.45
CA MET A 184 20.24 -1.92 -7.29
C MET A 184 21.05 -3.22 -7.51
N GLN A 185 22.38 -3.12 -7.60
CA GLN A 185 23.26 -4.30 -7.68
C GLN A 185 23.16 -5.16 -6.42
N GLN A 186 23.07 -4.55 -5.23
CA GLN A 186 22.87 -5.27 -3.97
C GLN A 186 21.46 -5.88 -3.86
N LEU A 187 20.44 -5.14 -4.30
CA LEU A 187 19.04 -5.59 -4.31
C LEU A 187 18.78 -6.74 -5.28
N SER A 188 19.24 -6.60 -6.52
CA SER A 188 19.08 -7.61 -7.57
C SER A 188 20.04 -7.38 -8.75
N ALA A 189 21.26 -7.89 -8.61
CA ALA A 189 22.24 -7.93 -9.70
C ALA A 189 21.71 -8.57 -11.01
N PRO A 190 20.91 -9.66 -10.99
CA PRO A 190 20.37 -10.23 -12.23
C PRO A 190 19.44 -9.27 -12.99
N LYS A 191 18.52 -8.59 -12.29
CA LYS A 191 17.60 -7.63 -12.92
C LYS A 191 18.34 -6.43 -13.48
N LEU A 192 19.35 -5.95 -12.77
CA LEU A 192 20.20 -4.86 -13.24
C LEU A 192 20.92 -5.24 -14.53
N ARG A 193 21.59 -6.40 -14.56
CA ARG A 193 22.30 -6.87 -15.77
C ARG A 193 21.37 -7.03 -16.97
N ASN A 194 20.16 -7.58 -16.76
CA ASN A 194 19.19 -7.75 -17.84
C ASN A 194 18.70 -6.40 -18.37
N PHE A 195 18.41 -5.45 -17.47
CA PHE A 195 17.98 -4.11 -17.86
C PHE A 195 19.07 -3.36 -18.63
N GLU A 196 20.32 -3.41 -18.17
CA GLU A 196 21.46 -2.76 -18.85
C GLU A 196 21.80 -3.40 -20.20
N ARG A 197 21.56 -4.71 -20.36
CA ARG A 197 21.69 -5.38 -21.66
C ARG A 197 20.59 -4.98 -22.64
N ALA A 198 19.35 -4.83 -22.15
CA ALA A 198 18.22 -4.44 -22.98
C ALA A 198 18.20 -2.94 -23.31
N ASN A 199 18.80 -2.11 -22.44
CA ASN A 199 18.94 -0.67 -22.60
C ASN A 199 20.42 -0.31 -22.58
N PRO A 200 21.18 -0.70 -23.63
CA PRO A 200 22.58 -0.33 -23.74
C PRO A 200 22.68 1.18 -23.77
N PHE A 201 23.43 1.73 -22.81
CA PHE A 201 23.55 3.15 -22.56
C PHE A 201 24.11 3.87 -23.80
N SER A 202 23.29 4.69 -24.48
CA SER A 202 23.80 5.67 -25.45
C SER A 202 24.27 6.90 -24.67
N ALA A 203 25.57 7.17 -24.71
CA ALA A 203 26.19 8.36 -24.13
C ALA A 203 25.91 9.63 -24.96
N GLN A 204 24.73 9.73 -25.58
CA GLN A 204 24.27 10.98 -26.16
C GLN A 204 23.48 11.69 -25.07
N VAL A 205 24.18 12.57 -24.36
CA VAL A 205 23.56 13.62 -23.57
C VAL A 205 22.86 14.50 -24.59
N ASP A 206 21.54 14.38 -24.70
CA ASP A 206 20.78 15.29 -25.54
C ASP A 206 20.80 16.65 -24.82
N GLU A 207 21.73 17.51 -25.20
CA GLU A 207 21.95 18.84 -24.60
C GLU A 207 20.72 19.76 -24.74
N GLY A 208 19.66 19.31 -25.40
CA GLY A 208 18.37 19.96 -25.53
C GLY A 208 17.18 19.25 -24.90
N ALA A 209 17.34 18.10 -24.23
CA ALA A 209 16.22 17.44 -23.54
C ALA A 209 15.84 18.28 -22.31
N VAL A 210 14.68 18.94 -22.41
CA VAL A 210 14.07 19.69 -21.31
C VAL A 210 13.87 18.74 -20.13
N GLU A 211 14.02 19.19 -18.88
CA GLU A 211 13.84 18.33 -17.69
C GLU A 211 12.46 17.61 -17.68
N GLU A 212 11.46 18.18 -18.36
CA GLU A 212 10.12 17.60 -18.58
C GLU A 212 10.11 16.41 -19.58
N ASP A 213 11.06 16.30 -20.50
CA ASP A 213 11.12 15.19 -21.47
C ASP A 213 11.79 13.94 -20.89
N LEU A 214 12.46 14.01 -19.73
CA LEU A 214 12.98 12.81 -19.03
C LEU A 214 11.96 12.20 -18.07
N GLU A 215 10.79 12.81 -17.94
CA GLU A 215 9.69 12.37 -17.09
C GLU A 215 8.89 11.24 -17.76
N TYR A 216 9.05 10.03 -17.22
CA TYR A 216 8.05 8.96 -17.31
C TYR A 216 7.70 8.40 -18.70
N HIS A 217 8.56 8.48 -19.72
CA HIS A 217 8.27 7.88 -21.04
C HIS A 217 7.84 6.39 -21.05
N ASN A 218 8.05 5.64 -19.96
CA ASN A 218 7.64 4.24 -19.82
C ASN A 218 6.54 3.98 -18.78
N ILE A 219 5.94 5.01 -18.17
CA ILE A 219 4.89 4.85 -17.16
C ILE A 219 3.65 5.58 -17.63
N ASN A 220 2.58 4.82 -17.82
CA ASN A 220 1.30 5.40 -18.16
C ASN A 220 0.73 6.13 -16.94
N ASN A 221 0.47 7.44 -17.07
CA ASN A 221 -0.08 8.26 -15.98
C ASN A 221 -1.40 7.73 -15.42
N THR A 222 -2.18 6.97 -16.20
CA THR A 222 -3.39 6.31 -15.70
C THR A 222 -3.09 5.30 -14.60
N TRP A 223 -1.91 4.67 -14.57
CA TRP A 223 -1.52 3.72 -13.51
C TRP A 223 -1.34 4.38 -12.15
N LEU A 224 -1.17 5.71 -12.10
CA LEU A 224 -1.08 6.50 -10.87
C LEU A 224 -2.45 6.93 -10.33
N GLN A 225 -3.51 6.73 -11.12
CA GLN A 225 -4.87 7.16 -10.82
C GLN A 225 -5.69 6.00 -10.23
N PRO A 226 -6.28 6.17 -9.03
CA PRO A 226 -7.26 5.24 -8.49
C PRO A 226 -8.46 5.11 -9.43
N HIS A 227 -8.91 3.87 -9.61
CA HIS A 227 -10.12 3.54 -10.35
C HIS A 227 -11.29 3.28 -9.40
N ARG A 228 -11.04 2.51 -8.34
CA ARG A 228 -12.08 2.08 -7.39
C ARG A 228 -11.46 1.64 -6.06
N VAL A 229 -12.12 1.97 -4.95
CA VAL A 229 -11.85 1.34 -3.64
C VAL A 229 -12.69 0.07 -3.52
N ILE A 230 -12.04 -1.05 -3.19
CA ILE A 230 -12.69 -2.37 -3.16
C ILE A 230 -12.75 -2.99 -1.76
N GLY A 231 -12.00 -2.46 -0.81
CA GLY A 231 -12.00 -2.96 0.57
C GLY A 231 -11.39 -1.94 1.53
N ALA A 232 -11.65 -2.12 2.82
CA ALA A 232 -11.09 -1.30 3.89
C ALA A 232 -10.64 -2.19 5.05
N LYS A 233 -9.57 -1.79 5.74
CA LYS A 233 -9.12 -2.40 6.98
C LYS A 233 -8.58 -1.32 7.92
N TRP A 234 -8.65 -1.58 9.21
CA TRP A 234 -8.09 -0.69 10.23
C TRP A 234 -6.79 -1.28 10.78
N ARG A 235 -5.81 -0.43 11.07
CA ARG A 235 -4.54 -0.82 11.68
C ARG A 235 -4.09 0.21 12.70
N CYS A 236 -3.78 -0.25 13.90
CA CYS A 236 -3.08 0.54 14.91
C CYS A 236 -1.57 0.47 14.65
N LEU A 237 -0.99 1.48 14.00
CA LEU A 237 0.45 1.52 13.72
C LEU A 237 1.29 2.00 14.92
N ASP A 238 0.67 2.79 15.80
CA ASP A 238 1.36 3.58 16.81
C ASP A 238 0.97 3.22 18.25
N GLY A 239 0.08 2.24 18.42
CA GLY A 239 -0.50 1.85 19.72
C GLY A 239 -1.50 2.86 20.29
N ILE A 240 -1.81 3.93 19.54
CA ILE A 240 -2.63 5.07 20.00
C ILE A 240 -3.77 5.35 19.01
N ASN A 241 -3.47 5.48 17.72
CA ASN A 241 -4.46 5.81 16.70
C ASN A 241 -4.62 4.68 15.68
N ASP A 242 -5.87 4.27 15.47
CA ASP A 242 -6.25 3.41 14.35
C ASP A 242 -6.26 4.22 13.05
N LYS A 243 -5.47 3.74 12.08
CA LYS A 243 -5.47 4.27 10.72
C LYS A 243 -6.26 3.38 9.79
N ARG A 244 -7.05 3.99 8.91
CA ARG A 244 -7.81 3.29 7.87
C ARG A 244 -6.94 3.10 6.63
N PHE A 245 -6.89 1.86 6.16
CA PHE A 245 -6.24 1.49 4.91
C PHE A 245 -7.28 1.02 3.91
N LEU A 246 -7.19 1.51 2.68
CA LEU A 246 -8.11 1.22 1.60
C LEU A 246 -7.42 0.35 0.55
N LEU A 247 -8.09 -0.69 0.09
CA LEU A 247 -7.62 -1.54 -1.01
C LEU A 247 -8.03 -0.88 -2.33
N VAL A 248 -7.05 -0.38 -3.06
CA VAL A 248 -7.24 0.43 -4.26
C VAL A 248 -7.00 -0.39 -5.51
N LYS A 249 -7.97 -0.34 -6.42
CA LYS A 249 -7.84 -0.77 -7.80
C LYS A 249 -7.39 0.43 -8.63
N TRP A 250 -6.29 0.28 -9.37
CA TRP A 250 -5.71 1.33 -10.22
C TRP A 250 -6.25 1.27 -11.65
N ARG A 251 -6.32 2.41 -12.34
CA ARG A 251 -6.71 2.49 -13.76
C ARG A 251 -5.61 1.88 -14.64
N GLY A 252 -6.02 1.20 -15.71
CA GLY A 252 -5.08 0.60 -16.68
C GLY A 252 -4.25 -0.60 -16.16
N LEU A 253 -4.46 -1.05 -14.92
CA LEU A 253 -3.83 -2.23 -14.33
C LEU A 253 -4.85 -3.36 -14.10
N ASN A 254 -4.42 -4.55 -13.70
CA ASN A 254 -5.31 -5.67 -13.38
C ASN A 254 -5.69 -5.68 -11.89
N TYR A 255 -6.53 -6.65 -11.49
CA TYR A 255 -6.88 -6.85 -10.08
C TYR A 255 -5.73 -7.43 -9.27
N ASP A 256 -4.74 -8.06 -9.91
CA ASP A 256 -3.54 -8.57 -9.24
C ASP A 256 -2.64 -7.43 -8.71
N ASP A 257 -2.77 -6.23 -9.28
CA ASP A 257 -2.00 -5.04 -8.93
C ASP A 257 -2.71 -4.15 -7.89
N VAL A 258 -3.74 -4.66 -7.20
CA VAL A 258 -4.41 -3.90 -6.13
C VAL A 258 -3.48 -3.74 -4.92
N THR A 259 -3.51 -2.58 -4.30
CA THR A 259 -2.61 -2.26 -3.18
C THR A 259 -3.35 -1.60 -2.03
N TRP A 260 -2.85 -1.81 -0.82
CA TRP A 260 -3.36 -1.16 0.38
C TRP A 260 -2.70 0.21 0.53
N GLU A 261 -3.48 1.27 0.44
CA GLU A 261 -3.04 2.65 0.61
C GLU A 261 -3.67 3.26 1.88
N ASP A 262 -3.00 4.24 2.49
CA ASP A 262 -3.56 4.99 3.60
C ASP A 262 -4.62 5.96 3.07
N GLU A 263 -5.75 6.07 3.77
CA GLU A 263 -6.81 7.04 3.46
C GLU A 263 -6.28 8.48 3.39
N GLU A 264 -5.30 8.84 4.23
CA GLU A 264 -4.67 10.16 4.21
C GLU A 264 -3.90 10.47 2.90
N GLU A 265 -3.50 9.45 2.14
CA GLU A 265 -2.84 9.59 0.83
C GLU A 265 -3.84 9.68 -0.33
N LEU A 266 -5.13 9.47 -0.05
CA LEU A 266 -6.23 9.49 -1.01
C LEU A 266 -7.13 10.72 -0.81
N LYS A 267 -6.56 11.82 -0.28
CA LYS A 267 -7.27 13.10 -0.05
C LYS A 267 -7.80 13.74 -1.34
N GLU A 268 -7.14 13.50 -2.46
CA GLU A 268 -7.61 13.97 -3.78
C GLU A 268 -8.69 13.05 -4.36
N ASP A 269 -8.84 11.84 -3.82
CA ASP A 269 -9.67 10.76 -4.36
C ASP A 269 -10.91 10.48 -3.47
N GLN A 270 -11.36 11.48 -2.69
CA GLN A 270 -12.43 11.33 -1.68
C GLN A 270 -13.77 10.90 -2.27
N GLU A 271 -14.06 11.26 -3.52
CA GLU A 271 -15.29 10.84 -4.21
C GLU A 271 -15.36 9.31 -4.34
N LEU A 272 -14.23 8.65 -4.61
CA LEU A 272 -14.15 7.19 -4.70
C LEU A 272 -14.35 6.51 -3.34
N ILE A 273 -13.87 7.16 -2.28
CA ILE A 273 -14.05 6.69 -0.89
C ILE A 273 -15.52 6.82 -0.49
N ALA A 274 -16.14 7.96 -0.79
CA ALA A 274 -17.56 8.18 -0.55
C ALA A 274 -18.45 7.21 -1.35
N GLU A 275 -18.10 6.91 -2.61
CA GLU A 275 -18.78 5.89 -3.41
C GLU A 275 -18.66 4.50 -2.78
N PHE A 276 -17.45 4.14 -2.30
CA PHE A 276 -17.21 2.88 -1.62
C PHE A 276 -18.00 2.76 -0.32
N ASP A 277 -18.00 3.80 0.52
CA ASP A 277 -18.74 3.81 1.78
C ASP A 277 -20.26 3.71 1.54
N LYS A 278 -20.78 4.44 0.55
CA LYS A 278 -22.18 4.31 0.10
C LYS A 278 -22.50 2.88 -0.33
N ARG A 279 -21.59 2.20 -1.04
CA ARG A 279 -21.78 0.81 -1.47
C ARG A 279 -21.75 -0.17 -0.30
N CYS A 280 -20.89 0.05 0.68
CA CYS A 280 -20.83 -0.78 1.89
C CYS A 280 -22.12 -0.72 2.70
N VAL A 281 -22.69 0.49 2.89
CA VAL A 281 -23.97 0.65 3.61
C VAL A 281 -25.13 -0.03 2.88
N LYS A 282 -25.18 0.05 1.54
CA LYS A 282 -26.23 -0.59 0.74
C LYS A 282 -26.17 -2.12 0.78
N PHE A 283 -24.99 -2.71 0.98
CA PHE A 283 -24.80 -4.16 1.00
C PHE A 283 -24.95 -4.79 2.38
N THR A 284 -24.98 -4.00 3.47
CA THR A 284 -25.27 -4.48 4.82
C THR A 284 -26.75 -4.71 5.10
N GLY A 285 -27.64 -4.26 4.21
CA GLY A 285 -29.06 -4.59 4.24
C GLY A 285 -29.30 -5.99 3.67
N HIS A 286 -30.09 -6.79 4.37
CA HIS A 286 -30.56 -8.12 3.99
C HIS A 286 -31.47 -8.13 2.72
N ASP A 287 -31.37 -7.11 1.87
CA ASP A 287 -32.34 -6.70 0.85
C ASP A 287 -31.94 -7.07 -0.59
N LEU A 288 -31.05 -8.05 -0.77
CA LEU A 288 -30.88 -8.70 -2.07
C LEU A 288 -31.93 -9.79 -2.33
N ARG A 289 -32.83 -10.06 -1.38
CA ARG A 289 -34.11 -10.62 -1.76
C ARG A 289 -34.85 -9.47 -2.42
N PRO A 290 -35.24 -9.58 -3.71
CA PRO A 290 -36.34 -8.76 -4.19
C PRO A 290 -37.43 -9.00 -3.15
N SER A 291 -37.78 -7.97 -2.37
CA SER A 291 -38.94 -8.04 -1.47
C SER A 291 -40.04 -8.59 -2.34
N GLY A 292 -40.39 -9.86 -2.13
CA GLY A 292 -40.98 -10.71 -3.18
C GLY A 292 -42.06 -9.88 -3.82
N LEU A 293 -41.81 -9.47 -5.08
CA LEU A 293 -42.49 -8.34 -5.72
C LEU A 293 -43.90 -8.32 -5.20
N GLY A 294 -44.20 -7.33 -4.36
CA GLY A 294 -45.59 -6.94 -4.17
C GLY A 294 -46.01 -6.57 -5.58
N ARG A 295 -46.56 -7.56 -6.31
CA ARG A 295 -46.84 -7.43 -7.73
C ARG A 295 -47.71 -6.19 -7.80
N HIS A 296 -47.16 -5.10 -8.30
CA HIS A 296 -47.99 -4.02 -8.79
C HIS A 296 -49.08 -4.69 -9.63
N LYS A 297 -50.35 -4.42 -9.38
CA LYS A 297 -51.43 -5.18 -10.04
C LYS A 297 -51.41 -5.05 -11.58
N THR A 298 -50.60 -4.14 -12.13
CA THR A 298 -50.49 -3.81 -13.55
C THR A 298 -49.08 -3.40 -13.93
N PHE A 299 -48.53 -3.96 -15.02
CA PHE A 299 -47.31 -3.49 -15.67
C PHE A 299 -47.51 -2.07 -16.24
N ARG A 300 -46.50 -1.20 -16.11
CA ARG A 300 -46.50 0.15 -16.70
C ARG A 300 -45.25 0.34 -17.57
N PRO A 301 -45.41 0.54 -18.90
CA PRO A 301 -44.28 0.85 -19.77
C PRO A 301 -43.76 2.26 -19.46
N PHE A 302 -42.49 2.50 -19.81
CA PHE A 302 -41.93 3.84 -19.82
C PHE A 302 -42.42 4.58 -21.06
N GLU A 303 -43.02 5.76 -20.87
CA GLU A 303 -43.47 6.65 -21.94
C GLU A 303 -42.35 7.61 -22.41
N ALA A 304 -41.35 7.83 -21.56
CA ALA A 304 -40.18 8.64 -21.81
C ALA A 304 -38.95 7.98 -21.18
N ASP A 305 -37.78 8.57 -21.44
CA ASP A 305 -36.53 8.07 -20.87
C ASP A 305 -36.59 8.05 -19.33
N PRO A 306 -36.19 6.94 -18.69
CA PRO A 306 -36.20 6.84 -17.24
C PRO A 306 -35.28 7.87 -16.57
N GLU A 307 -35.65 8.33 -15.37
CA GLU A 307 -34.88 9.34 -14.60
C GLU A 307 -33.43 8.96 -14.31
N PHE A 308 -33.08 7.67 -14.34
CA PHE A 308 -31.71 7.20 -14.12
C PHE A 308 -30.82 7.30 -15.36
N VAL A 309 -31.39 7.62 -16.53
CA VAL A 309 -30.61 7.91 -17.74
C VAL A 309 -29.93 9.27 -17.55
N PRO A 310 -28.59 9.37 -17.68
CA PRO A 310 -27.88 10.63 -17.44
C PRO A 310 -28.34 11.75 -18.37
N GLU A 311 -28.36 12.98 -17.84
CA GLU A 311 -28.66 14.18 -18.63
C GLU A 311 -27.70 14.30 -19.83
N GLY A 312 -28.25 14.54 -21.02
CA GLY A 312 -27.49 14.62 -22.27
C GLY A 312 -27.37 13.30 -23.05
N LEU A 313 -27.83 12.17 -22.48
CA LEU A 313 -27.99 10.91 -23.19
C LEU A 313 -29.48 10.59 -23.35
N LYS A 314 -29.91 10.29 -24.57
CA LYS A 314 -31.29 9.94 -24.89
C LYS A 314 -31.35 8.55 -25.51
N LEU A 315 -32.32 7.72 -25.11
CA LEU A 315 -32.58 6.48 -25.83
C LEU A 315 -33.29 6.80 -27.15
N HIS A 316 -32.95 6.03 -28.19
CA HIS A 316 -33.78 6.05 -29.39
C HIS A 316 -35.14 5.39 -29.10
N ASP A 317 -36.18 5.78 -29.81
CA ASP A 317 -37.55 5.30 -29.57
C ASP A 317 -37.62 3.76 -29.63
N TYR A 318 -36.96 3.15 -30.61
CA TYR A 318 -36.86 1.69 -30.72
C TYR A 318 -36.09 1.02 -29.57
N GLN A 319 -35.15 1.73 -28.93
CA GLN A 319 -34.43 1.24 -27.75
C GLN A 319 -35.34 1.26 -26.52
N LEU A 320 -36.16 2.30 -26.36
CA LEU A 320 -37.15 2.39 -25.31
C LEU A 320 -38.23 1.29 -25.45
N GLU A 321 -38.70 1.05 -26.67
CA GLU A 321 -39.60 -0.08 -26.98
C GLU A 321 -38.96 -1.42 -26.61
N GLY A 322 -37.70 -1.65 -27.00
CA GLY A 322 -36.96 -2.85 -26.64
C GLY A 322 -36.81 -3.03 -25.11
N VAL A 323 -36.53 -1.96 -24.37
CA VAL A 323 -36.47 -1.99 -22.91
C VAL A 323 -37.83 -2.32 -22.30
N ASN A 324 -38.91 -1.71 -22.79
CA ASN A 324 -40.26 -2.01 -22.32
C ASN A 324 -40.66 -3.47 -22.59
N TRP A 325 -40.29 -4.02 -23.75
CA TRP A 325 -40.48 -5.43 -24.08
C TRP A 325 -39.71 -6.35 -23.12
N LEU A 326 -38.44 -6.06 -22.82
CA LEU A 326 -37.64 -6.82 -21.84
C LEU A 326 -38.27 -6.76 -20.44
N ARG A 327 -38.74 -5.58 -20.00
CA ARG A 327 -39.41 -5.41 -18.70
C ARG A 327 -40.73 -6.18 -18.64
N GLN A 328 -41.50 -6.21 -19.73
CA GLN A 328 -42.74 -6.98 -19.81
C GLN A 328 -42.47 -8.49 -19.80
N ALA A 329 -41.43 -8.97 -20.48
CA ALA A 329 -41.02 -10.37 -20.45
C ALA A 329 -40.59 -10.79 -19.03
N TRP A 330 -39.80 -9.95 -18.34
CA TRP A 330 -39.42 -10.17 -16.95
C TRP A 330 -40.65 -10.18 -16.02
N TRP A 331 -41.59 -9.26 -16.23
CA TRP A 331 -42.87 -9.22 -15.50
C TRP A 331 -43.67 -10.52 -15.65
N ASN A 332 -43.66 -11.10 -16.86
CA ASN A 332 -44.31 -12.36 -17.17
C ASN A 332 -43.46 -13.60 -16.82
N ASN A 333 -42.32 -13.42 -16.16
CA ASN A 333 -41.37 -14.48 -15.82
C ASN A 333 -40.98 -15.36 -17.04
N THR A 334 -40.84 -14.72 -18.20
CA THR A 334 -40.52 -15.37 -19.48
C THR A 334 -39.12 -14.96 -19.92
N SER A 335 -38.23 -15.95 -20.11
CA SER A 335 -36.91 -15.73 -20.66
C SER A 335 -36.99 -15.36 -22.14
N VAL A 336 -36.19 -14.39 -22.57
CA VAL A 336 -36.21 -13.86 -23.94
C VAL A 336 -34.81 -13.71 -24.53
N ILE A 337 -34.74 -13.70 -25.86
CA ILE A 337 -33.52 -13.46 -26.63
C ILE A 337 -33.70 -12.18 -27.42
N LEU A 338 -32.83 -11.20 -27.19
CA LEU A 338 -32.82 -9.94 -27.91
C LEU A 338 -32.03 -10.09 -29.21
N ALA A 339 -32.73 -10.29 -30.32
CA ALA A 339 -32.18 -10.66 -31.63
C ALA A 339 -32.06 -9.48 -32.63
N ASP A 340 -31.81 -8.27 -32.12
CA ASP A 340 -31.68 -7.06 -32.95
C ASP A 340 -30.42 -7.08 -33.82
N GLU A 341 -30.41 -6.29 -34.90
CA GLU A 341 -29.23 -6.09 -35.76
C GLU A 341 -28.01 -5.57 -34.97
N MET A 342 -26.82 -5.84 -35.52
CA MET A 342 -25.56 -5.38 -34.92
C MET A 342 -25.47 -3.86 -34.97
N GLY A 343 -25.08 -3.22 -33.86
CA GLY A 343 -24.94 -1.77 -33.77
C GLY A 343 -26.18 -1.02 -33.28
N LEU A 344 -27.35 -1.65 -33.15
CA LEU A 344 -28.59 -0.98 -32.69
C LEU A 344 -28.61 -0.63 -31.20
N GLY A 345 -27.61 -1.05 -30.41
CA GLY A 345 -27.50 -0.69 -28.99
C GLY A 345 -28.06 -1.73 -28.01
N LYS A 346 -27.98 -3.03 -28.34
CA LYS A 346 -28.34 -4.13 -27.42
C LYS A 346 -27.72 -4.00 -26.02
N THR A 347 -26.50 -3.49 -25.93
CA THR A 347 -25.81 -3.25 -24.65
C THR A 347 -26.51 -2.18 -23.81
N ILE A 348 -26.90 -1.05 -24.41
CA ILE A 348 -27.58 0.02 -23.66
C ILE A 348 -29.00 -0.40 -23.27
N GLN A 349 -29.72 -1.13 -24.15
CA GLN A 349 -31.02 -1.72 -23.83
C GLN A 349 -30.90 -2.69 -22.63
N SER A 350 -29.90 -3.58 -22.64
CA SER A 350 -29.69 -4.55 -21.56
C SER A 350 -29.27 -3.87 -20.25
N ALA A 351 -28.42 -2.85 -20.30
CA ALA A 351 -28.00 -2.09 -19.12
C ALA A 351 -29.16 -1.29 -18.51
N THR A 352 -29.96 -0.64 -19.35
CA THR A 352 -31.17 0.11 -18.94
C THR A 352 -32.20 -0.83 -18.34
N PHE A 353 -32.43 -1.99 -18.96
CA PHE A 353 -33.29 -3.03 -18.43
C PHE A 353 -32.83 -3.49 -17.04
N ALA A 354 -31.56 -3.90 -16.89
CA ALA A 354 -31.02 -4.34 -15.62
C ALA A 354 -31.16 -3.26 -14.53
N ARG A 355 -30.89 -2.00 -14.87
CA ARG A 355 -31.05 -0.87 -13.94
C ARG A 355 -32.52 -0.61 -13.57
N SER A 356 -33.46 -0.89 -14.46
CA SER A 356 -34.88 -0.67 -14.21
C SER A 356 -35.53 -1.68 -13.25
N ILE A 357 -34.88 -2.83 -13.03
CA ILE A 357 -35.36 -3.91 -12.15
C ILE A 357 -34.52 -4.08 -10.86
N LEU A 358 -33.41 -3.35 -10.74
CA LEU A 358 -32.49 -3.30 -9.59
C LEU A 358 -32.70 -2.03 -8.78
#